data_AF-A0A7Y1TTG0-F1
#
_entry.id   AF-A0A7Y1TTG0-F1
#
_cell.length_a   1.000
_cell.length_b   1.000
_cell.length_c   1.000
_cell.angle_alpha   90.00
_cell.angle_beta   90.00
_cell.angle_gamma   90.00
#
_symmetry.space_group_name_H-M   'P 1'
#
loop_
_entity.id
_entity.type
_entity.pdbx_description
1 polymer ?
#
loop_
_entity_poly.entity_id
_entity_poly.type
_entity_poly.pdbx_seq_one_letter_code
_entity_poly.pdbx_strand_id
1 'polypeptide(L)'
;MPIDRDVLEAVREMDAHELRRLLILAKARLEARGETFPGAAPEVSLRQQLVKCGKASCRSCPHGPYWYAYWTENGRRRSKYVGKLHDVEGDLANTSQKVVDQAQ
;
A
#
# COMPACT_ATOMS: atom_id res chain seq x y z
N MET A 1 -13.96 -2.21 -7.65
CA MET A 1 -12.71 -2.95 -7.91
C MET A 1 -11.67 -2.47 -6.92
N PRO A 2 -10.95 -3.35 -6.20
CA PRO A 2 -9.80 -2.94 -5.40
C PRO A 2 -8.74 -2.28 -6.31
N ILE A 3 -7.89 -1.41 -5.75
CA ILE A 3 -6.71 -0.90 -6.47
C ILE A 3 -5.79 -2.10 -6.73
N ASP A 4 -5.30 -2.22 -7.96
CA ASP A 4 -4.39 -3.29 -8.35
C ASP A 4 -3.07 -3.23 -7.55
N ARG A 5 -2.47 -4.39 -7.25
CA ARG A 5 -1.17 -4.48 -6.55
C ARG A 5 -0.09 -3.71 -7.31
N ASP A 6 -0.07 -3.82 -8.63
CA ASP A 6 0.99 -3.20 -9.44
C ASP A 6 0.89 -1.67 -9.40
N VAL A 7 -0.34 -1.14 -9.28
CA VAL A 7 -0.57 0.30 -9.08
C VAL A 7 -0.07 0.74 -7.70
N LEU A 8 -0.32 -0.04 -6.65
CA LEU A 8 0.19 0.27 -5.31
C LEU A 8 1.71 0.29 -5.27
N GLU A 9 2.35 -0.66 -5.95
CA GLU A 9 3.81 -0.72 -6.05
C GLU A 9 4.36 0.48 -6.83
N ALA A 10 3.77 0.78 -7.98
CA ALA A 10 4.16 1.96 -8.77
C ALA A 10 4.08 3.25 -7.92
N VAL A 11 3.00 3.44 -7.14
CA VAL A 11 2.85 4.64 -6.29
C VAL A 11 3.93 4.75 -5.21
N ARG A 12 4.53 3.65 -4.77
CA ARG A 12 5.62 3.71 -3.76
C ARG A 12 6.94 4.16 -4.34
N GLU A 13 7.22 3.72 -5.56
CA GLU A 13 8.46 4.02 -6.24
C GLU A 13 8.40 5.39 -6.94
N MET A 14 7.21 6.00 -7.03
CA MET A 14 7.01 7.34 -7.57
C MET A 14 7.76 8.40 -6.76
N ASP A 15 8.40 9.32 -7.48
CA ASP A 15 9.03 10.48 -6.88
C ASP A 15 8.00 11.55 -6.44
N ALA A 16 8.49 12.61 -5.78
CA ALA A 16 7.61 13.68 -5.30
C ALA A 16 6.86 14.42 -6.43
N HIS A 17 7.43 14.51 -7.63
CA HIS A 17 6.78 15.15 -8.78
C HIS A 17 5.66 14.27 -9.35
N GLU A 18 5.92 12.97 -9.51
CA GLU A 18 4.93 11.98 -9.95
C GLU A 18 3.79 11.85 -8.94
N LEU A 19 4.09 11.80 -7.64
CA LEU A 19 3.08 11.80 -6.58
C LEU A 19 2.21 13.06 -6.59
N ARG A 20 2.80 14.23 -6.81
CA ARG A 20 2.04 15.48 -6.97
C ARG A 20 1.10 15.41 -8.18
N ARG A 21 1.58 14.90 -9.32
CA ARG A 21 0.77 14.74 -10.52
C ARG A 21 -0.38 13.74 -10.30
N LEU A 22 -0.11 12.62 -9.64
CA LEU A 22 -1.13 11.63 -9.27
C LEU A 22 -2.18 12.25 -8.34
N LEU A 23 -1.76 13.00 -7.32
CA LEU A 23 -2.67 13.68 -6.40
C LEU A 23 -3.59 14.66 -7.14
N ILE A 24 -3.04 15.48 -8.04
CA ILE A 24 -3.82 16.43 -8.84
C ILE A 24 -4.87 15.68 -9.67
N LEU A 25 -4.47 14.61 -10.37
CA LEU A 25 -5.39 13.81 -11.18
C LEU A 25 -6.48 13.15 -10.34
N ALA A 26 -6.10 12.51 -9.23
CA ALA A 26 -7.03 11.83 -8.33
C ALA A 26 -8.04 12.83 -7.74
N LYS A 27 -7.56 13.97 -7.25
CA LYS A 27 -8.40 15.05 -6.71
C LYS A 27 -9.40 15.56 -7.75
N ALA A 28 -8.94 15.92 -8.95
CA ALA A 28 -9.81 16.41 -10.01
C ALA A 28 -10.91 15.38 -10.37
N ARG A 29 -10.57 14.09 -10.40
CA ARG A 29 -11.53 13.02 -10.71
C ARG A 29 -12.60 12.84 -9.63
N LEU A 30 -12.24 13.06 -8.37
CA LEU A 30 -13.14 12.98 -7.23
C LEU A 30 -14.07 14.19 -7.16
N GLU A 31 -13.53 15.41 -7.36
CA GLU A 31 -14.34 16.63 -7.45
C GLU A 31 -15.36 16.55 -8.60
N ALA A 32 -14.96 16.01 -9.75
CA ALA A 32 -15.87 15.76 -10.88
C ALA A 32 -17.00 14.75 -10.56
N ARG A 33 -16.87 13.97 -9.47
CA ARG A 33 -17.93 13.08 -8.95
C ARG A 33 -18.74 13.71 -7.81
N GLY A 34 -18.46 14.96 -7.45
CA GLY A 34 -19.12 15.66 -6.34
C GLY A 34 -18.53 15.34 -4.97
N GLU A 35 -17.36 14.70 -4.90
CA GLU A 35 -16.69 14.43 -3.63
C GLU A 35 -15.98 15.70 -3.14
N THR A 36 -16.30 16.15 -1.94
CA THR A 36 -15.67 17.32 -1.32
C THR A 36 -14.59 16.89 -0.35
N PHE A 37 -13.37 17.40 -0.54
CA PHE A 37 -12.30 17.28 0.44
C PHE A 37 -12.28 18.53 1.30
N PRO A 38 -12.60 18.46 2.61
CA PRO A 38 -12.36 19.60 3.50
C PRO A 38 -10.88 20.00 3.40
N GLY A 39 -10.60 21.31 3.50
CA GLY A 39 -9.36 21.96 3.04
C GLY A 39 -8.03 21.45 3.62
N ALA A 40 -8.07 20.57 4.62
CA ALA A 40 -6.96 19.70 4.97
C ALA A 40 -7.41 18.25 4.71
N ALA A 41 -6.72 17.55 3.80
CA ALA A 41 -6.87 16.10 3.70
C ALA A 41 -6.68 15.51 5.12
N PRO A 42 -7.55 14.59 5.57
CA PRO A 42 -7.45 14.05 6.91
C PRO A 42 -6.06 13.46 7.12
N GLU A 43 -5.47 13.68 8.30
CA GLU A 43 -4.17 13.11 8.62
C GLU A 43 -4.26 11.58 8.58
N VAL A 44 -3.62 10.99 7.57
CA VAL A 44 -3.56 9.54 7.39
C VAL A 44 -2.26 9.03 7.99
N SER A 45 -2.38 8.11 8.95
CA SER A 45 -1.26 7.34 9.49
C SER A 45 -1.26 5.94 8.90
N LEU A 46 -0.13 5.49 8.36
CA LEU A 46 0.06 4.13 7.86
C LEU A 46 0.67 3.25 8.94
N ARG A 47 0.16 2.03 9.14
CA ARG A 47 0.72 1.05 10.07
C ARG A 47 0.70 -0.36 9.50
N GLN A 48 1.77 -1.12 9.75
CA GLN A 48 1.82 -2.55 9.49
C GLN A 48 1.09 -3.35 10.56
N GLN A 49 0.39 -4.42 10.16
CA GLN A 49 -0.34 -5.32 11.05
C GLN A 49 -0.19 -6.79 10.62
N LEU A 50 -0.05 -7.66 11.62
CA LEU A 50 -0.17 -9.10 11.47
C LEU A 50 -1.60 -9.52 11.80
N VAL A 51 -2.25 -10.29 10.92
CA VAL A 51 -3.68 -10.64 11.00
C VAL A 51 -3.87 -12.15 11.09
N LYS A 52 -4.68 -12.60 12.05
CA LYS A 52 -5.13 -14.01 12.13
C LYS A 52 -6.29 -14.24 11.16
N CYS A 53 -6.21 -15.25 10.30
CA CYS A 53 -7.27 -15.51 9.30
C CYS A 53 -8.50 -16.26 9.83
N GLY A 54 -8.46 -16.78 11.06
CA GLY A 54 -9.58 -17.51 11.67
C GLY A 54 -9.85 -18.91 11.13
N LYS A 55 -9.08 -19.39 10.14
CA LYS A 55 -9.22 -20.76 9.60
C LYS A 55 -8.66 -21.78 10.60
N ALA A 56 -9.47 -22.76 10.99
CA ALA A 56 -9.09 -23.79 11.97
C ALA A 56 -7.86 -24.62 11.54
N SER A 57 -7.67 -24.81 10.23
CA SER A 57 -6.54 -25.56 9.65
C SER A 57 -5.31 -24.69 9.33
N CYS A 58 -5.34 -23.39 9.61
CA CYS A 58 -4.21 -22.52 9.31
C CYS A 58 -3.07 -22.72 10.32
N ARG A 59 -1.92 -23.19 9.81
CA ARG A 59 -0.70 -23.41 10.60
C ARG A 59 0.35 -22.29 10.46
N SER A 60 0.08 -21.30 9.61
CA SER A 60 1.01 -20.22 9.24
C SER A 60 0.50 -18.84 9.65
N CYS A 61 -0.42 -18.78 10.62
CA CYS A 61 -0.86 -17.54 11.23
C CYS A 61 0.17 -17.06 12.27
N PRO A 62 0.29 -15.74 12.51
CA PRO A 62 -0.46 -14.67 11.86
C PRO A 62 0.12 -14.29 10.48
N HIS A 63 -0.72 -13.77 9.58
CA HIS A 63 -0.31 -13.37 8.24
C HIS A 63 0.05 -11.88 8.17
N GLY A 64 0.97 -11.53 7.29
CA GLY A 64 1.36 -10.15 7.03
C GLY A 64 2.87 -10.04 6.77
N PRO A 65 3.47 -8.86 6.97
CA PRO A 65 2.81 -7.62 7.42
C PRO A 65 1.84 -7.06 6.35
N TYR A 66 0.65 -6.66 6.80
CA TYR A 66 -0.33 -5.94 5.98
C TYR A 66 -0.35 -4.47 6.35
N TRP A 67 -0.50 -3.58 5.37
CA TRP A 67 -0.62 -2.16 5.66
C TRP A 67 -2.07 -1.74 5.80
N TYR A 68 -2.30 -0.93 6.83
CA TYR A 68 -3.56 -0.27 7.10
C TYR A 68 -3.35 1.23 7.21
N ALA A 69 -4.20 1.98 6.50
CA ALA A 69 -4.34 3.41 6.66
C ALA A 69 -5.33 3.69 7.78
N TYR A 70 -5.02 4.64 8.65
CA TYR A 70 -5.90 5.11 9.71
C TYR A 70 -6.04 6.62 9.68
N TRP A 71 -7.28 7.10 9.76
CA TRP A 71 -7.61 8.52 9.81
C TRP A 71 -8.83 8.76 10.67
N THR A 72 -9.16 10.02 10.94
CA THR A 72 -10.38 10.42 11.62
C THR A 72 -11.29 11.12 10.62
N GLU A 73 -12.54 10.69 10.57
CA GLU A 73 -13.57 11.24 9.69
C GLU A 73 -14.86 11.40 10.47
N ASN A 74 -15.42 12.62 10.50
CA ASN A 74 -16.64 12.95 11.23
C ASN A 74 -16.60 12.48 12.70
N GLY A 75 -15.46 12.72 13.37
CA GLY A 75 -15.23 12.34 14.77
C GLY A 75 -15.06 10.83 15.02
N ARG A 76 -15.04 10.00 13.97
CA ARG A 76 -14.88 8.54 14.10
C ARG A 76 -13.52 8.09 13.53
N ARG A 77 -12.83 7.22 14.29
CA ARG A 77 -11.62 6.55 13.81
C ARG A 77 -12.00 5.59 12.69
N ARG A 78 -11.35 5.74 11.53
CA ARG A 78 -11.48 4.87 10.37
C ARG A 78 -10.18 4.12 10.14
N SER A 79 -10.31 2.97 9.50
CA SER A 79 -9.17 2.22 8.99
C SER A 79 -9.51 1.58 7.66
N LYS A 80 -8.50 1.40 6.80
CA LYS A 80 -8.66 0.70 5.53
C LYS A 80 -7.41 -0.10 5.20
N TYR A 81 -7.61 -1.33 4.77
CA TYR A 81 -6.56 -2.17 4.22
C TYR A 81 -6.01 -1.52 2.95
N VAL A 82 -4.70 -1.29 2.93
CA VAL A 82 -3.99 -0.67 1.80
C VAL A 82 -3.41 -1.75 0.90
N GLY A 83 -2.87 -2.82 1.47
CA GLY A 83 -2.28 -3.91 0.69
C GLY A 83 -1.33 -4.78 1.49
N LYS A 84 -0.87 -5.86 0.83
CA LYS A 84 0.26 -6.67 1.28
C LYS A 84 1.49 -6.09 0.59
N LEU A 85 2.33 -5.43 1.38
CA LEU A 85 3.58 -4.89 0.88
C LEU A 85 4.60 -5.96 1.20
N HIS A 86 5.03 -6.66 0.16
CA HIS A 86 6.10 -7.62 0.28
C HIS A 86 7.35 -6.78 0.49
N ASP A 87 8.03 -6.95 1.62
CA ASP A 87 9.34 -6.35 1.79
C ASP A 87 10.21 -6.77 0.60
N VAL A 88 10.81 -5.79 -0.07
CA VAL A 88 11.70 -5.93 -1.24
C VAL A 88 12.96 -6.76 -0.90
N GLU A 89 13.04 -7.34 0.30
CA GLU A 89 14.17 -8.12 0.79
C GLU A 89 14.28 -9.52 0.17
N GLY A 90 13.29 -9.98 -0.60
CA GLY A 90 13.32 -11.28 -1.29
C GLY A 90 14.05 -11.29 -2.64
N ASP A 91 14.14 -10.15 -3.34
CA ASP A 91 14.60 -10.12 -4.74
C ASP A 91 16.09 -9.71 -4.88
N LEU A 92 16.67 -9.05 -3.87
CA LEU A 92 18.11 -8.74 -3.86
C LEU A 92 18.98 -9.98 -3.52
N ALA A 93 18.43 -10.99 -2.85
CA ALA A 93 19.14 -12.23 -2.58
C ALA A 93 19.36 -13.09 -3.85
N ASN A 94 18.53 -12.92 -4.88
CA ASN A 94 18.58 -13.74 -6.09
C ASN A 94 19.37 -13.11 -7.25
N THR A 95 19.78 -11.84 -7.10
CA THR A 95 20.66 -11.18 -8.08
C THR A 95 22.11 -11.60 -7.90
N SER A 96 22.54 -11.88 -6.66
CA SER A 96 23.92 -12.34 -6.38
C SER A 96 24.21 -13.77 -6.86
N GLN A 97 23.20 -14.62 -7.03
CA GLN A 97 23.40 -16.00 -7.49
C GLN A 97 23.50 -16.11 -9.03
N LYS A 98 22.88 -15.20 -9.79
CA LYS A 98 22.89 -15.25 -11.27
C LYS A 98 24.19 -14.75 -11.92
N VAL A 99 25.02 -14.01 -11.21
CA VAL A 99 26.30 -13.51 -11.77
C VAL A 99 27.40 -14.57 -11.68
N VAL A 100 27.28 -15.54 -10.77
CA VAL A 100 28.30 -16.58 -10.56
C VAL A 100 28.15 -17.75 -11.53
N ASP A 101 26.92 -18.10 -11.93
CA ASP A 101 26.63 -19.24 -12.81
C ASP A 101 26.77 -18.94 -14.32
N GLN A 102 27.15 -17.72 -14.72
CA GLN A 102 27.46 -17.38 -16.12
C GLN A 102 28.96 -17.24 -16.41
N ALA A 103 29.81 -17.59 -15.44
CA ALA A 103 31.27 -17.55 -15.57
C ALA A 103 31.93 -18.94 -15.41
N GLN A 104 31.18 -20.02 -15.61
CA GLN A 104 31.72 -21.39 -15.70
C GLN A 104 31.21 -22.11 -16.95
#